data_AF-A0A8S4QUQ4-F1
#
_entry.id   AF-A0A8S4QUQ4-F1
#
_cell.length_a   1.000
_cell.length_b   1.000
_cell.length_c   1.000
_cell.angle_alpha   90.00
_cell.angle_beta   90.00
_cell.angle_gamma   90.00
#
_symmetry.space_group_name_H-M   'P 1'
#
loop_
_entity.id
_entity.type
_entity.pdbx_description
1 polymer ?
#
loop_
_entity_poly.entity_id
_entity_poly.type
_entity_poly.pdbx_seq_one_letter_code
_entity_poly.pdbx_strand_id
1 'polypeptide(L)'
;RDKEKMLRSEEPEDSVDTAKRKYEKFVTDLSAASKRLETIDAAAEELVAANHSQAAKATARRQQLRQQWDRLLRLKQQKEKSLEGASSVELFNRTCDEALDWMSEKEQQLAAGGAPAADLRTVRSLQRRHAQLERELEPLREKVNTVTLLADSVKSQYPTERANVEGRQKQLEAAWGRCRAQAAERRARLESAVGHQVFANGARQLQDWMQKVREQVASEVHAKDVATAAELVKQHQELHDDIKAHEDEFTEVIGLGKQLVASNPALTDVAETANLLEAEQKAIVKEWQAKDLHLKQCLQLQSFNREADQIDASSGAHEAFLDYNHCGSSVDEAEALLKRHEELEARLTAQDERLAAFAQKAHSLANQKDKHYAADHITARRAAVLQRRDNVRHAAAERRRALLASLAHQQFVAATEELQAWIQDKTRTAKDQSYRDLANLERKLQKHEAFERELQANEKQLRNVESIGQSLQKSDPARATEVSERLDKLHTAWEALVAASRDKGSKLRQASQQRQHRRSIEDAKARLVELERSLTSRELGTDLRSCKRLLIQHQALEQELNQCEQRAEALVAQGSDLVSSGHFDAAAIERDCAALLQAARALRPHAVERRQALEASL
;
A
#
# COMPACT_ATOMS: atom_id res chain seq x y z
N ARG A 1 79.12 -43.44 92.09
CA ARG A 1 79.02 -44.71 91.35
C ARG A 1 77.57 -45.10 91.09
N ASP A 2 76.73 -45.31 92.11
CA ASP A 2 75.31 -45.67 91.90
C ASP A 2 74.52 -44.58 91.16
N LYS A 3 74.77 -43.31 91.49
CA LYS A 3 74.23 -42.14 90.79
C LYS A 3 74.66 -42.05 89.32
N GLU A 4 75.87 -42.49 88.97
CA GLU A 4 76.31 -42.58 87.56
C GLU A 4 75.66 -43.77 86.83
N LYS A 5 75.44 -44.89 87.53
CA LYS A 5 74.74 -46.06 86.99
C LYS A 5 73.30 -45.73 86.64
N MET A 6 72.61 -44.97 87.50
CA MET A 6 71.23 -44.52 87.31
C MET A 6 71.06 -43.54 86.13
N LEU A 7 72.06 -42.70 85.84
CA LEU A 7 72.06 -41.82 84.67
C LEU A 7 72.35 -42.56 83.36
N ARG A 8 73.04 -43.70 83.42
CA ARG A 8 73.41 -44.53 82.27
C ARG A 8 72.44 -45.66 81.98
N SER A 9 71.65 -46.09 82.96
CA SER A 9 70.60 -47.08 82.76
C SER A 9 69.47 -46.45 81.95
N GLU A 10 69.22 -47.02 80.78
CA GLU A 10 67.97 -46.87 80.07
C GLU A 10 67.12 -48.07 80.47
N GLU A 11 66.12 -47.85 81.32
CA GLU A 11 65.12 -48.88 81.63
C GLU A 11 64.12 -48.88 80.45
N PRO A 12 64.02 -49.96 79.66
CA PRO A 12 63.27 -49.95 78.40
C PRO A 12 61.74 -49.77 78.56
N GLU A 13 61.21 -49.95 79.78
CA GLU A 13 59.77 -49.89 80.08
C GLU A 13 59.31 -48.55 80.65
N ASP A 14 60.21 -47.60 80.92
CA ASP A 14 59.83 -46.28 81.43
C ASP A 14 59.28 -45.40 80.30
N SER A 15 58.06 -44.87 80.46
CA SER A 15 57.60 -43.73 79.66
C SER A 15 58.50 -42.51 79.90
N VAL A 16 58.57 -41.60 78.93
CA VAL A 16 59.36 -40.36 79.03
C VAL A 16 59.00 -39.57 80.30
N ASP A 17 57.72 -39.55 80.69
CA ASP A 17 57.24 -38.93 81.92
C ASP A 17 57.76 -39.63 83.20
N THR A 18 57.79 -40.96 83.23
CA THR A 18 58.40 -41.69 84.36
C THR A 18 59.91 -41.47 84.42
N ALA A 19 60.59 -41.42 83.28
CA ALA A 19 62.02 -41.13 83.20
C ALA A 19 62.34 -39.69 83.63
N LYS A 20 61.50 -38.71 83.26
CA LYS A 20 61.59 -37.31 83.74
C LYS A 20 61.43 -37.21 85.25
N ARG A 21 60.40 -37.84 85.83
CA ARG A 21 60.19 -37.82 87.29
C ARG A 21 61.35 -38.46 88.06
N LYS A 22 61.91 -39.57 87.55
CA LYS A 22 63.11 -40.20 88.09
C LYS A 22 64.34 -39.27 87.99
N TYR A 23 64.48 -38.53 86.88
CA TYR A 23 65.54 -37.54 86.68
C TYR A 23 65.39 -36.28 87.53
N GLU A 24 64.18 -35.75 87.72
CA GLU A 24 63.89 -34.64 88.63
C GLU A 24 64.25 -35.01 90.06
N LYS A 25 63.82 -36.19 90.52
CA LYS A 25 64.22 -36.74 91.82
C LYS A 25 65.74 -36.88 91.94
N PHE A 26 66.41 -37.31 90.87
CA PHE A 26 67.88 -37.34 90.80
C PHE A 26 68.50 -35.95 90.93
N VAL A 27 67.97 -34.94 90.25
CA VAL A 27 68.46 -33.54 90.31
C VAL A 27 68.24 -32.95 91.71
N THR A 28 67.10 -33.23 92.35
CA THR A 28 66.85 -32.83 93.74
C THR A 28 67.88 -33.45 94.68
N ASP A 29 68.13 -34.76 94.58
CA ASP A 29 69.16 -35.46 95.36
C ASP A 29 70.57 -34.92 95.08
N LEU A 30 70.85 -34.54 93.82
CA LEU A 30 72.13 -33.96 93.41
C LEU A 30 72.35 -32.58 94.05
N SER A 31 71.32 -31.74 94.14
CA SER A 31 71.43 -30.43 94.80
C SER A 31 71.76 -30.54 96.29
N ALA A 32 71.19 -31.54 96.98
CA ALA A 32 71.52 -31.85 98.37
C ALA A 32 72.97 -32.37 98.52
N ALA A 33 73.48 -33.10 97.52
CA ALA A 33 74.87 -33.57 97.50
C ALA A 33 75.88 -32.45 97.18
N SER A 34 75.49 -31.41 96.45
CA SER A 34 76.33 -30.24 96.15
C SER A 34 76.76 -29.51 97.43
N LYS A 35 75.82 -29.27 98.35
CA LYS A 35 76.11 -28.65 99.66
C LYS A 35 77.11 -29.47 100.48
N ARG A 36 77.06 -30.80 100.38
CA ARG A 36 78.04 -31.68 101.04
C ARG A 36 79.42 -31.55 100.41
N LEU A 37 79.51 -31.40 99.08
CA LEU A 37 80.77 -31.16 98.40
C LEU A 37 81.38 -29.82 98.82
N GLU A 38 80.58 -28.75 98.93
CA GLU A 38 81.01 -27.43 99.43
C GLU A 38 81.57 -27.52 100.85
N THR A 39 80.90 -28.26 101.76
CA THR A 39 81.43 -28.47 103.12
C THR A 39 82.73 -29.28 103.13
N ILE A 40 82.89 -30.25 102.23
CA ILE A 40 84.12 -31.05 102.10
C ILE A 40 85.25 -30.19 101.50
N ASP A 41 84.93 -29.30 100.56
CA ASP A 41 85.87 -28.34 99.98
C ASP A 41 86.37 -27.35 101.04
N ALA A 42 85.46 -26.78 101.85
CA ALA A 42 85.80 -25.89 102.95
C ALA A 42 86.66 -26.59 104.01
N ALA A 43 86.29 -27.81 104.43
CA ALA A 43 87.07 -28.59 105.39
C ALA A 43 88.47 -28.97 104.86
N ALA A 44 88.58 -29.25 103.56
CA ALA A 44 89.87 -29.51 102.92
C ALA A 44 90.73 -28.24 102.81
N GLU A 45 90.13 -27.07 102.61
CA GLU A 45 90.82 -25.77 102.61
C GLU A 45 91.31 -25.38 104.01
N GLU A 46 90.51 -25.61 105.04
CA GLU A 46 90.93 -25.44 106.44
C GLU A 46 92.15 -26.32 106.78
N LEU A 47 92.16 -27.58 106.34
CA LEU A 47 93.30 -28.49 106.55
C LEU A 47 94.58 -28.03 105.83
N VAL A 48 94.44 -27.38 104.66
CA VAL A 48 95.56 -26.79 103.92
C VAL A 48 96.03 -25.50 104.60
N ALA A 49 95.11 -24.63 105.02
CA ALA A 49 95.43 -23.39 105.74
C ALA A 49 96.10 -23.65 107.11
N ALA A 50 95.74 -24.74 107.78
CA ALA A 50 96.34 -25.19 109.03
C ALA A 50 97.67 -25.95 108.87
N ASN A 51 98.20 -26.09 107.64
CA ASN A 51 99.45 -26.80 107.33
C ASN A 51 99.50 -28.25 107.90
N HIS A 52 98.36 -28.92 107.93
CA HIS A 52 98.22 -30.21 108.60
C HIS A 52 98.93 -31.34 107.82
N SER A 53 99.47 -32.33 108.54
CA SER A 53 100.21 -33.48 107.98
C SER A 53 99.47 -34.33 106.93
N GLN A 54 98.15 -34.20 106.81
CA GLN A 54 97.30 -34.94 105.86
C GLN A 54 96.77 -34.06 104.73
N ALA A 55 97.16 -32.78 104.68
CA ALA A 55 96.65 -31.78 103.72
C ALA A 55 96.84 -32.23 102.25
N ALA A 56 97.99 -32.85 101.92
CA ALA A 56 98.25 -33.36 100.57
C ALA A 56 97.29 -34.50 100.17
N LYS A 57 97.01 -35.45 101.09
CA LYS A 57 96.06 -36.55 100.84
C LYS A 57 94.61 -36.06 100.78
N ALA A 58 94.24 -35.12 101.64
CA ALA A 58 92.92 -34.47 101.61
C ALA A 58 92.70 -33.71 100.29
N THR A 59 93.72 -32.99 99.81
CA THR A 59 93.69 -32.26 98.53
C THR A 59 93.57 -33.21 97.33
N ALA A 60 94.31 -34.32 97.31
CA ALA A 60 94.19 -35.33 96.26
C ALA A 60 92.80 -36.00 96.24
N ARG A 61 92.23 -36.29 97.42
CA ARG A 61 90.88 -36.85 97.54
C ARG A 61 89.81 -35.83 97.11
N ARG A 62 89.98 -34.55 97.44
CA ARG A 62 89.15 -33.44 96.96
C ARG A 62 89.14 -33.34 95.44
N GLN A 63 90.33 -33.36 94.81
CA GLN A 63 90.45 -33.32 93.34
C GLN A 63 89.76 -34.53 92.68
N GLN A 64 89.91 -35.73 93.25
CA GLN A 64 89.23 -36.93 92.76
C GLN A 64 87.70 -36.81 92.87
N LEU A 65 87.19 -36.26 93.98
CA LEU A 65 85.76 -36.00 94.18
C LEU A 65 85.23 -34.95 93.18
N ARG A 66 85.97 -33.86 92.95
CA ARG A 66 85.63 -32.84 91.94
C ARG A 66 85.59 -33.42 90.52
N GLN A 67 86.58 -34.23 90.13
CA GLN A 67 86.57 -34.90 88.81
C GLN A 67 85.38 -35.85 88.64
N GLN A 68 85.00 -36.59 89.70
CA GLN A 68 83.81 -37.44 89.69
C GLN A 68 82.52 -36.62 89.65
N TRP A 69 82.48 -35.48 90.34
CA TRP A 69 81.38 -34.52 90.31
C TRP A 69 81.20 -33.90 88.94
N ASP A 70 82.27 -33.43 88.29
CA ASP A 70 82.26 -32.87 86.94
C ASP A 70 81.83 -33.91 85.89
N ARG A 71 82.23 -35.17 86.08
CA ARG A 71 81.77 -36.28 85.24
C ARG A 71 80.28 -36.57 85.46
N LEU A 72 79.81 -36.56 86.71
CA LEU A 72 78.41 -36.73 87.04
C LEU A 72 77.56 -35.57 86.51
N LEU A 73 78.06 -34.33 86.55
CA LEU A 73 77.41 -33.14 86.01
C LEU A 73 77.34 -33.19 84.48
N ARG A 74 78.38 -33.68 83.80
CA ARG A 74 78.35 -33.96 82.35
C ARG A 74 77.31 -35.02 81.99
N LEU A 75 77.26 -36.13 82.75
CA LEU A 75 76.25 -37.18 82.54
C LEU A 75 74.83 -36.67 82.84
N LYS A 76 74.66 -35.81 83.85
CA LYS A 76 73.41 -35.12 84.18
C LYS A 76 72.95 -34.28 82.99
N GLN A 77 73.82 -33.40 82.48
CA GLN A 77 73.54 -32.57 81.30
C GLN A 77 73.25 -33.41 80.04
N GLN A 78 73.95 -34.53 79.84
CA GLN A 78 73.69 -35.44 78.72
C GLN A 78 72.33 -36.13 78.84
N LYS A 79 71.95 -36.55 80.06
CA LYS A 79 70.64 -37.16 80.33
C LYS A 79 69.50 -36.12 80.25
N GLU A 80 69.74 -34.87 80.68
CA GLU A 80 68.84 -33.72 80.50
C GLU A 80 68.50 -33.52 79.03
N LYS A 81 69.52 -33.36 78.18
CA LYS A 81 69.36 -33.17 76.74
C LYS A 81 68.68 -34.36 76.07
N SER A 82 68.96 -35.58 76.53
CA SER A 82 68.31 -36.80 76.04
C SER A 82 66.83 -36.86 76.41
N LEU A 83 66.46 -36.48 77.63
CA LEU A 83 65.05 -36.43 78.08
C LEU A 83 64.27 -35.28 77.45
N GLU A 84 64.90 -34.12 77.25
CA GLU A 84 64.35 -33.00 76.48
C GLU A 84 64.09 -33.42 75.03
N GLY A 85 65.02 -34.18 74.42
CA GLY A 85 64.85 -34.74 73.08
C GLY A 85 63.72 -35.77 72.99
N ALA A 86 63.67 -36.73 73.91
CA ALA A 86 62.60 -37.71 73.98
C ALA A 86 61.23 -37.05 74.17
N SER A 87 61.15 -36.02 75.02
CA SER A 87 59.93 -35.23 75.22
C SER A 87 59.51 -34.45 73.98
N SER A 88 60.47 -33.88 73.24
CA SER A 88 60.19 -33.11 72.03
C SER A 88 59.68 -34.02 70.92
N VAL A 89 60.24 -35.22 70.81
CA VAL A 89 59.80 -36.26 69.86
C VAL A 89 58.43 -36.82 70.24
N GLU A 90 58.15 -37.04 71.53
CA GLU A 90 56.82 -37.45 72.00
C GLU A 90 55.76 -36.39 71.75
N LEU A 91 56.06 -35.12 72.04
CA LEU A 91 55.15 -34.00 71.74
C LEU A 91 54.87 -33.91 70.23
N PHE A 92 55.91 -34.04 69.39
CA PHE A 92 55.76 -34.10 67.95
C PHE A 92 54.87 -35.29 67.53
N ASN A 93 55.17 -36.50 68.00
CA ASN A 93 54.40 -37.70 67.67
C ASN A 93 52.94 -37.57 68.08
N ARG A 94 52.66 -37.13 69.30
CA ARG A 94 51.29 -36.93 69.79
C ARG A 94 50.54 -35.89 68.94
N THR A 95 51.16 -34.74 68.65
CA THR A 95 50.53 -33.70 67.84
C THR A 95 50.31 -34.15 66.39
N CYS A 96 51.23 -34.99 65.87
CA CYS A 96 51.11 -35.63 64.56
C CYS A 96 49.97 -36.66 64.54
N ASP A 97 49.88 -37.54 65.53
CA ASP A 97 48.83 -38.56 65.65
C ASP A 97 47.46 -37.91 65.81
N GLU A 98 47.32 -36.88 66.65
CA GLU A 98 46.08 -36.10 66.75
C GLU A 98 45.67 -35.44 65.42
N ALA A 99 46.64 -35.00 64.61
CA ALA A 99 46.35 -34.44 63.29
C ALA A 99 45.97 -35.52 62.27
N LEU A 100 46.60 -36.70 62.35
CA LEU A 100 46.29 -37.88 61.52
C LEU A 100 44.90 -38.43 61.82
N ASP A 101 44.54 -38.57 63.10
CA ASP A 101 43.21 -39.03 63.54
C ASP A 101 42.13 -38.07 63.07
N TRP A 102 42.36 -36.76 63.22
CA TRP A 102 41.42 -35.76 62.77
C TRP A 102 41.28 -35.72 61.24
N MET A 103 42.40 -35.90 60.50
CA MET A 103 42.36 -36.07 59.04
C MET A 103 41.57 -37.31 58.63
N SER A 104 41.78 -38.46 59.30
CA SER A 104 41.04 -39.69 59.03
C SER A 104 39.54 -39.51 59.22
N GLU A 105 39.11 -38.84 60.29
CA GLU A 105 37.69 -38.49 60.51
C GLU A 105 37.14 -37.63 59.35
N LYS A 106 37.91 -36.62 58.91
CA LYS A 106 37.50 -35.75 57.80
C LYS A 106 37.50 -36.47 56.45
N GLU A 107 38.45 -37.37 56.18
CA GLU A 107 38.45 -38.25 54.99
C GLU A 107 37.17 -39.10 54.97
N GLN A 108 36.75 -39.66 56.12
CA GLN A 108 35.51 -40.42 56.21
C GLN A 108 34.27 -39.56 55.94
N GLN A 109 34.23 -38.32 56.43
CA GLN A 109 33.13 -37.38 56.15
C GLN A 109 33.10 -36.94 54.67
N LEU A 110 34.27 -36.76 54.06
CA LEU A 110 34.40 -36.43 52.62
C LEU A 110 33.99 -37.61 51.74
N ALA A 111 34.30 -38.85 52.16
CA ALA A 111 33.85 -40.08 51.51
C ALA A 111 32.36 -40.37 51.75
N ALA A 112 31.79 -39.93 52.88
CA ALA A 112 30.37 -40.00 53.20
C ALA A 112 29.57 -38.99 52.33
N GLY A 113 29.37 -39.36 51.08
CA GLY A 113 28.65 -38.59 50.06
C GLY A 113 28.07 -39.53 49.03
N GLY A 114 27.08 -40.32 49.45
CA GLY A 114 26.39 -41.30 48.63
C GLY A 114 25.17 -40.72 47.90
N ALA A 115 24.97 -41.24 46.69
CA ALA A 115 23.90 -41.03 45.71
C ALA A 115 23.84 -39.66 45.00
N PRO A 116 23.64 -39.64 43.67
CA PRO A 116 23.29 -38.43 42.94
C PRO A 116 22.01 -37.84 43.54
N ALA A 117 22.06 -36.58 43.97
CA ALA A 117 20.85 -35.90 44.43
C ALA A 117 19.92 -35.63 43.23
N ALA A 118 18.65 -35.99 43.38
CA ALA A 118 17.67 -35.99 42.30
C ALA A 118 17.20 -34.57 41.90
N ASP A 119 17.30 -33.60 42.81
CA ASP A 119 16.75 -32.25 42.65
C ASP A 119 17.74 -31.14 43.05
N LEU A 120 17.60 -29.97 42.40
CA LEU A 120 18.46 -28.81 42.59
C LEU A 120 18.55 -28.33 44.05
N ARG A 121 17.44 -28.42 44.81
CA ARG A 121 17.41 -27.98 46.21
C ARG A 121 18.29 -28.87 47.08
N THR A 122 18.24 -30.19 46.86
CA THR A 122 19.08 -31.14 47.58
C THR A 122 20.55 -31.00 47.20
N VAL A 123 20.89 -30.84 45.91
CA VAL A 123 22.28 -30.60 45.49
C VAL A 123 22.84 -29.31 46.11
N ARG A 124 22.09 -28.20 46.10
CA ARG A 124 22.51 -26.93 46.74
C ARG A 124 22.69 -27.07 48.26
N SER A 125 21.87 -27.90 48.92
CA SER A 125 22.03 -28.23 50.34
C SER A 125 23.34 -28.98 50.59
N LEU A 126 23.66 -29.98 49.74
CA LEU A 126 24.92 -30.71 49.80
C LEU A 126 26.13 -29.81 49.52
N GLN A 127 26.02 -28.86 48.59
CA GLN A 127 27.06 -27.86 48.32
C GLN A 127 27.34 -26.97 49.55
N ARG A 128 26.30 -26.52 50.25
CA ARG A 128 26.47 -25.76 51.51
C ARG A 128 27.12 -26.61 52.61
N ARG A 129 26.71 -27.87 52.77
CA ARG A 129 27.34 -28.80 53.72
C ARG A 129 28.82 -29.04 53.38
N HIS A 130 29.14 -29.16 52.09
CA HIS A 130 30.51 -29.31 51.65
C HIS A 130 31.35 -28.05 51.91
N ALA A 131 30.83 -26.85 51.63
CA ALA A 131 31.51 -25.60 51.97
C ALA A 131 31.77 -25.46 53.48
N GLN A 132 30.87 -25.99 54.32
CA GLN A 132 31.08 -26.07 55.76
C GLN A 132 32.21 -27.04 56.11
N LEU A 133 32.25 -28.23 55.49
CA LEU A 133 33.36 -29.18 55.66
C LEU A 133 34.70 -28.58 55.23
N GLU A 134 34.75 -27.82 54.14
CA GLU A 134 35.97 -27.15 53.69
C GLU A 134 36.45 -26.09 54.68
N ARG A 135 35.54 -25.36 55.33
CA ARG A 135 35.88 -24.44 56.43
C ARG A 135 36.45 -25.20 57.64
N GLU A 136 35.95 -26.40 57.91
CA GLU A 136 36.45 -27.24 59.00
C GLU A 136 37.82 -27.89 58.69
N LEU A 137 38.26 -27.90 57.43
CA LEU A 137 39.63 -28.28 57.07
C LEU A 137 40.65 -27.16 57.35
N GLU A 138 40.20 -25.91 57.52
CA GLU A 138 41.09 -24.77 57.72
C GLU A 138 41.89 -24.84 59.03
N PRO A 139 41.28 -25.15 60.21
CA PRO A 139 42.06 -25.38 61.44
C PRO A 139 43.03 -26.57 61.33
N LEU A 140 42.68 -27.57 60.51
CA LEU A 140 43.54 -28.73 60.27
C LEU A 140 44.78 -28.34 59.46
N ARG A 141 44.65 -27.40 58.52
CA ARG A 141 45.78 -26.79 57.80
C ARG A 141 46.75 -26.11 58.76
N GLU A 142 46.23 -25.34 59.72
CA GLU A 142 47.05 -24.69 60.76
C GLU A 142 47.74 -25.71 61.66
N LYS A 143 47.04 -26.79 62.03
CA LYS A 143 47.62 -27.89 62.82
C LYS A 143 48.73 -28.62 62.05
N VAL A 144 48.55 -28.89 60.75
CA VAL A 144 49.60 -29.47 59.87
C VAL A 144 50.83 -28.56 59.82
N ASN A 145 50.64 -27.25 59.63
CA ASN A 145 51.76 -26.29 59.64
C ASN A 145 52.51 -26.29 60.99
N THR A 146 51.77 -26.37 62.10
CA THR A 146 52.35 -26.44 63.44
C THR A 146 53.18 -27.72 63.63
N VAL A 147 52.65 -28.88 63.20
CA VAL A 147 53.39 -30.15 63.25
C VAL A 147 54.63 -30.12 62.36
N THR A 148 54.58 -29.48 61.19
CA THR A 148 55.75 -29.29 60.31
C THR A 148 56.83 -28.42 60.98
N LEU A 149 56.46 -27.31 61.62
CA LEU A 149 57.40 -26.47 62.36
C LEU A 149 58.02 -27.23 63.56
N LEU A 150 57.21 -28.01 64.28
CA LEU A 150 57.71 -28.88 65.35
C LEU A 150 58.67 -29.94 64.80
N ALA A 151 58.35 -30.55 63.65
CA ALA A 151 59.22 -31.51 62.97
C ALA A 151 60.58 -30.89 62.64
N ASP A 152 60.60 -29.69 62.06
CA ASP A 152 61.82 -28.96 61.70
C ASP A 152 62.68 -28.64 62.93
N SER A 153 62.03 -28.23 64.03
CA SER A 153 62.70 -28.01 65.31
C SER A 153 63.35 -29.29 65.85
N VAL A 154 62.61 -30.41 65.88
CA VAL A 154 63.11 -31.70 66.38
C VAL A 154 64.25 -32.24 65.50
N LYS A 155 64.13 -32.15 64.17
CA LYS A 155 65.20 -32.57 63.23
C LYS A 155 66.49 -31.76 63.41
N SER A 156 66.37 -30.48 63.74
CA SER A 156 67.51 -29.58 63.94
C SER A 156 68.23 -29.86 65.26
N GLN A 157 67.47 -30.06 66.35
CA GLN A 157 68.00 -30.23 67.70
C GLN A 157 68.43 -31.68 68.01
N TYR A 158 67.83 -32.67 67.35
CA TYR A 158 68.03 -34.10 67.64
C TYR A 158 68.22 -34.94 66.34
N PRO A 159 69.45 -34.96 65.77
CA PRO A 159 69.72 -35.61 64.48
C PRO A 159 69.47 -37.12 64.44
N THR A 160 69.53 -37.81 65.59
CA THR A 160 69.31 -39.26 65.70
C THR A 160 67.86 -39.67 65.41
N GLU A 161 66.90 -38.78 65.67
CA GLU A 161 65.45 -39.02 65.49
C GLU A 161 64.95 -38.52 64.13
N ARG A 162 65.85 -38.00 63.29
CA ARG A 162 65.52 -37.38 62.00
C ARG A 162 64.74 -38.32 61.08
N ALA A 163 65.15 -39.58 60.97
CA ALA A 163 64.49 -40.55 60.10
C ALA A 163 63.04 -40.85 60.52
N ASN A 164 62.79 -40.93 61.84
CA ASN A 164 61.46 -41.14 62.42
C ASN A 164 60.54 -39.94 62.13
N VAL A 165 61.03 -38.74 62.43
CA VAL A 165 60.31 -37.47 62.20
C VAL A 165 60.02 -37.25 60.71
N GLU A 166 60.98 -37.50 59.83
CA GLU A 166 60.78 -37.42 58.37
C GLU A 166 59.74 -38.44 57.88
N GLY A 167 59.72 -39.66 58.43
CA GLY A 167 58.73 -40.67 58.10
C GLY A 167 57.30 -40.24 58.46
N ARG A 168 57.10 -39.72 59.67
CA ARG A 168 55.78 -39.24 60.12
C ARG A 168 55.35 -37.96 59.45
N GLN A 169 56.29 -37.04 59.19
CA GLN A 169 56.00 -35.83 58.41
C GLN A 169 55.49 -36.19 57.00
N LYS A 170 56.11 -37.18 56.33
CA LYS A 170 55.62 -37.69 55.04
C LYS A 170 54.21 -38.30 55.14
N GLN A 171 53.92 -39.04 56.21
CA GLN A 171 52.58 -39.59 56.43
C GLN A 171 51.53 -38.47 56.60
N LEU A 172 51.86 -37.45 57.38
CA LEU A 172 51.03 -36.26 57.59
C LEU A 172 50.77 -35.50 56.28
N GLU A 173 51.83 -35.22 55.51
CA GLU A 173 51.74 -34.55 54.20
C GLU A 173 50.91 -35.36 53.20
N ALA A 174 51.06 -36.69 53.18
CA ALA A 174 50.28 -37.57 52.33
C ALA A 174 48.79 -37.59 52.72
N ALA A 175 48.48 -37.67 54.02
CA ALA A 175 47.10 -37.59 54.52
C ALA A 175 46.46 -36.24 54.20
N TRP A 176 47.18 -35.15 54.41
CA TRP A 176 46.71 -33.81 54.07
C TRP A 176 46.47 -33.65 52.57
N GLY A 177 47.36 -34.17 51.73
CA GLY A 177 47.20 -34.21 50.28
C GLY A 177 45.95 -34.96 49.84
N ARG A 178 45.66 -36.12 50.45
CA ARG A 178 44.43 -36.89 50.18
C ARG A 178 43.17 -36.15 50.60
N CYS A 179 43.11 -35.59 51.81
CA CYS A 179 41.99 -34.75 52.26
C CYS A 179 41.68 -33.63 51.27
N ARG A 180 42.71 -32.90 50.82
CA ARG A 180 42.56 -31.80 49.85
C ARG A 180 42.07 -32.30 48.50
N ALA A 181 42.60 -33.43 48.01
CA ALA A 181 42.18 -34.03 46.75
C ALA A 181 40.71 -34.49 46.82
N GLN A 182 40.31 -35.18 47.89
CA GLN A 182 38.92 -35.61 48.09
C GLN A 182 37.95 -34.44 48.23
N ALA A 183 38.36 -33.37 48.93
CA ALA A 183 37.56 -32.16 49.03
C ALA A 183 37.36 -31.50 47.65
N ALA A 184 38.44 -31.31 46.89
CA ALA A 184 38.38 -30.73 45.54
C ALA A 184 37.55 -31.59 44.58
N GLU A 185 37.70 -32.91 44.62
CA GLU A 185 36.92 -33.85 43.81
C GLU A 185 35.43 -33.78 44.16
N ARG A 186 35.09 -33.76 45.46
CA ARG A 186 33.71 -33.61 45.91
C ARG A 186 33.12 -32.27 45.48
N ARG A 187 33.89 -31.17 45.54
CA ARG A 187 33.48 -29.85 45.06
C ARG A 187 33.13 -29.90 43.57
N ALA A 188 34.04 -30.40 42.74
CA ALA A 188 33.85 -30.50 41.29
C ALA A 188 32.63 -31.37 40.93
N ARG A 189 32.44 -32.51 41.62
CA ARG A 189 31.25 -33.37 41.45
C ARG A 189 29.95 -32.64 41.80
N LEU A 190 29.94 -31.88 42.89
CA LEU A 190 28.76 -31.11 43.32
C LEU A 190 28.46 -29.94 42.36
N GLU A 191 29.48 -29.22 41.90
CA GLU A 191 29.33 -28.15 40.90
C GLU A 191 28.78 -28.68 39.58
N SER A 192 29.30 -29.81 39.09
CA SER A 192 28.75 -30.51 37.91
C SER A 192 27.30 -30.93 38.13
N ALA A 193 26.95 -31.50 39.29
CA ALA A 193 25.58 -31.88 39.61
C ALA A 193 24.62 -30.67 39.68
N VAL A 194 25.08 -29.52 40.21
CA VAL A 194 24.30 -28.27 40.18
C VAL A 194 24.08 -27.84 38.73
N GLY A 195 25.14 -27.82 37.93
CA GLY A 195 25.07 -27.47 36.52
C GLY A 195 24.08 -28.34 35.74
N HIS A 196 24.09 -29.66 35.95
CA HIS A 196 23.14 -30.58 35.31
C HIS A 196 21.70 -30.27 35.69
N GLN A 197 21.43 -29.98 36.97
CA GLN A 197 20.09 -29.68 37.45
C GLN A 197 19.59 -28.32 36.95
N VAL A 198 20.47 -27.31 36.87
CA VAL A 198 20.13 -26.01 36.28
C VAL A 198 19.83 -26.16 34.79
N PHE A 199 20.70 -26.88 34.06
CA PHE A 199 20.49 -27.19 32.64
C PHE A 199 19.17 -27.94 32.40
N ALA A 200 18.92 -29.03 33.12
CA ALA A 200 17.73 -29.85 32.93
C ALA A 200 16.43 -29.08 33.21
N ASN A 201 16.41 -28.21 34.22
CA ASN A 201 15.26 -27.37 34.51
C ASN A 201 15.05 -26.30 33.45
N GLY A 202 16.11 -25.59 33.02
CA GLY A 202 16.02 -24.59 31.96
C GLY A 202 15.62 -25.20 30.62
N ALA A 203 16.19 -26.35 30.26
CA ALA A 203 15.83 -27.10 29.05
C ALA A 203 14.34 -27.48 29.03
N ARG A 204 13.79 -27.97 30.15
CA ARG A 204 12.37 -28.31 30.26
C ARG A 204 11.47 -27.07 30.12
N GLN A 205 11.82 -25.97 30.76
CA GLN A 205 11.07 -24.71 30.65
C GLN A 205 11.02 -24.20 29.21
N LEU A 206 12.16 -24.22 28.52
CA LEU A 206 12.25 -23.84 27.11
C LEU A 206 11.46 -24.79 26.21
N GLN A 207 11.49 -26.10 26.47
CA GLN A 207 10.68 -27.08 25.73
C GLN A 207 9.17 -26.85 25.91
N ASP A 208 8.71 -26.62 27.14
CA ASP A 208 7.30 -26.35 27.43
C ASP A 208 6.83 -25.04 26.78
N TRP A 209 7.68 -23.99 26.80
CA TRP A 209 7.40 -22.74 26.11
C TRP A 209 7.36 -22.93 24.58
N MET A 210 8.33 -23.66 24.02
CA MET A 210 8.45 -23.93 22.59
C MET A 210 7.24 -24.69 22.05
N GLN A 211 6.70 -25.63 22.83
CA GLN A 211 5.46 -26.31 22.49
C GLN A 211 4.28 -25.33 22.37
N LYS A 212 4.12 -24.39 23.32
CA LYS A 212 3.06 -23.38 23.27
C LYS A 212 3.22 -22.45 22.07
N VAL A 213 4.43 -22.01 21.77
CA VAL A 213 4.68 -21.16 20.59
C VAL A 213 4.38 -21.93 19.31
N ARG A 214 4.77 -23.20 19.21
CA ARG A 214 4.41 -24.05 18.06
C ARG A 214 2.90 -24.22 17.91
N GLU A 215 2.16 -24.39 18.99
CA GLU A 215 0.69 -24.44 18.95
C GLU A 215 0.10 -23.11 18.41
N GLN A 216 0.65 -21.97 18.81
CA GLN A 216 0.25 -20.65 18.28
C GLN A 216 0.65 -20.45 16.82
N VAL A 217 1.84 -20.89 16.41
CA VAL A 217 2.28 -20.87 15.00
C VAL A 217 1.46 -21.86 14.16
N ALA A 218 1.05 -23.00 14.70
CA ALA A 218 0.21 -23.97 14.00
C ALA A 218 -1.28 -23.57 13.92
N SER A 219 -1.69 -22.52 14.64
CA SER A 219 -3.10 -22.08 14.63
C SER A 219 -3.59 -21.74 13.22
N GLU A 220 -4.82 -22.16 12.92
CA GLU A 220 -5.42 -21.95 11.60
C GLU A 220 -5.59 -20.46 11.29
N VAL A 221 -5.26 -20.09 10.05
CA VAL A 221 -5.39 -18.73 9.56
C VAL A 221 -6.78 -18.56 8.92
N HIS A 222 -7.66 -17.82 9.58
CA HIS A 222 -8.97 -17.50 9.04
C HIS A 222 -9.24 -16.00 9.03
N ALA A 223 -8.93 -15.35 7.90
CA ALA A 223 -9.21 -13.93 7.68
C ALA A 223 -10.23 -13.73 6.56
N LYS A 224 -11.40 -13.20 6.90
CA LYS A 224 -12.48 -12.90 5.93
C LYS A 224 -12.43 -11.47 5.40
N ASP A 225 -11.71 -10.58 6.09
CA ASP A 225 -11.61 -9.18 5.73
C ASP A 225 -10.21 -8.62 6.05
N VAL A 226 -9.98 -7.37 5.65
CA VAL A 226 -8.69 -6.69 5.85
C VAL A 226 -8.38 -6.47 7.34
N ALA A 227 -9.40 -6.22 8.17
CA ALA A 227 -9.21 -5.91 9.58
C ALA A 227 -8.78 -7.15 10.37
N THR A 228 -9.48 -8.27 10.18
CA THR A 228 -9.15 -9.59 10.74
C THR A 228 -7.78 -10.08 10.27
N ALA A 229 -7.46 -9.91 8.97
CA ALA A 229 -6.13 -10.25 8.46
C ALA A 229 -5.02 -9.41 9.12
N ALA A 230 -5.24 -8.10 9.28
CA ALA A 230 -4.26 -7.20 9.88
C ALA A 230 -4.05 -7.49 11.38
N GLU A 231 -5.11 -7.83 12.11
CA GLU A 231 -5.01 -8.20 13.51
C GLU A 231 -4.24 -9.52 13.69
N LEU A 232 -4.45 -10.52 12.84
CA LEU A 232 -3.67 -11.77 12.87
C LEU A 232 -2.19 -11.52 12.59
N VAL A 233 -1.85 -10.65 11.63
CA VAL A 233 -0.46 -10.25 11.38
C VAL A 233 0.13 -9.57 12.61
N LYS A 234 -0.63 -8.70 13.27
CA LYS A 234 -0.18 -8.01 14.49
C LYS A 234 0.09 -8.99 15.63
N GLN A 235 -0.84 -9.91 15.91
CA GLN A 235 -0.66 -10.95 16.93
C GLN A 235 0.55 -11.86 16.63
N HIS A 236 0.77 -12.19 15.36
CA HIS A 236 1.94 -12.98 14.93
C HIS A 236 3.26 -12.19 15.10
N GLN A 237 3.21 -10.87 14.97
CA GLN A 237 4.36 -10.00 15.25
C GLN A 237 4.64 -9.86 16.76
N GLU A 238 3.60 -9.84 17.60
CA GLU A 238 3.75 -9.89 19.06
C GLU A 238 4.40 -11.23 19.49
N LEU A 239 4.00 -12.35 18.86
CA LEU A 239 4.64 -13.65 19.07
C LEU A 239 6.11 -13.68 18.65
N HIS A 240 6.48 -12.94 17.60
CA HIS A 240 7.88 -12.81 17.19
C HIS A 240 8.73 -12.08 18.23
N ASP A 241 8.17 -11.05 18.83
CA ASP A 241 8.87 -10.28 19.86
C ASP A 241 9.05 -11.14 21.13
N ASP A 242 8.09 -12.01 21.45
CA ASP A 242 8.23 -13.06 22.49
C ASP A 242 9.33 -14.07 22.14
N ILE A 243 9.36 -14.59 20.90
CA ILE A 243 10.42 -15.50 20.44
C ILE A 243 11.80 -14.87 20.57
N LYS A 244 11.94 -13.59 20.22
CA LYS A 244 13.19 -12.85 20.36
C LYS A 244 13.59 -12.64 21.82
N ALA A 245 12.64 -12.35 22.70
CA ALA A 245 12.92 -12.15 24.12
C ALA A 245 13.51 -13.41 24.78
N HIS A 246 13.18 -14.61 24.28
CA HIS A 246 13.74 -15.87 24.76
C HIS A 246 15.08 -16.28 24.10
N GLU A 247 15.58 -15.54 23.10
CA GLU A 247 16.82 -15.89 22.38
C GLU A 247 18.05 -15.95 23.31
N ASP A 248 18.13 -15.02 24.27
CA ASP A 248 19.20 -14.98 25.26
C ASP A 248 19.12 -16.20 26.20
N GLU A 249 17.92 -16.58 26.65
CA GLU A 249 17.71 -17.74 27.52
C GLU A 249 18.11 -19.06 26.84
N PHE A 250 17.77 -19.23 25.55
CA PHE A 250 18.26 -20.36 24.75
C PHE A 250 19.79 -20.37 24.68
N THR A 251 20.40 -19.20 24.44
CA THR A 251 21.85 -19.06 24.33
C THR A 251 22.55 -19.44 25.63
N GLU A 252 22.02 -19.01 26.77
CA GLU A 252 22.54 -19.34 28.10
C GLU A 252 22.40 -20.84 28.42
N VAL A 253 21.22 -21.43 28.22
CA VAL A 253 20.98 -22.86 28.52
C VAL A 253 21.79 -23.77 27.60
N ILE A 254 21.83 -23.50 26.31
CA ILE A 254 22.65 -24.25 25.34
C ILE A 254 24.14 -24.07 25.66
N GLY A 255 24.56 -22.85 26.01
CA GLY A 255 25.93 -22.54 26.43
C GLY A 255 26.36 -23.34 27.65
N LEU A 256 25.52 -23.39 28.68
CA LEU A 256 25.74 -24.22 29.87
C LEU A 256 25.85 -25.71 29.52
N GLY A 257 24.94 -26.23 28.68
CA GLY A 257 24.98 -27.61 28.21
C GLY A 257 26.31 -27.95 27.52
N LYS A 258 26.79 -27.08 26.62
CA LYS A 258 28.09 -27.24 25.94
C LYS A 258 29.27 -27.21 26.91
N GLN A 259 29.25 -26.36 27.94
CA GLN A 259 30.28 -26.31 28.98
C GLN A 259 30.32 -27.58 29.84
N LEU A 260 29.15 -28.15 30.17
CA LEU A 260 29.04 -29.40 30.92
C LEU A 260 29.61 -30.58 30.13
N VAL A 261 29.28 -30.67 28.85
CA VAL A 261 29.80 -31.71 27.94
C VAL A 261 31.31 -31.56 27.72
N ALA A 262 31.81 -30.33 27.59
CA ALA A 262 33.26 -30.08 27.49
C ALA A 262 34.02 -30.54 28.75
N SER A 263 33.39 -30.41 29.93
CA SER A 263 33.97 -30.83 31.21
C SER A 263 33.85 -32.34 31.43
N ASN A 264 32.80 -32.97 30.90
CA ASN A 264 32.59 -34.42 30.97
C ASN A 264 31.89 -34.94 29.69
N PRO A 265 32.66 -35.48 28.73
CA PRO A 265 32.12 -36.00 27.47
C PRO A 265 31.17 -37.20 27.61
N ALA A 266 31.10 -37.85 28.78
CA ALA A 266 30.18 -38.98 29.00
C ALA A 266 28.70 -38.56 29.13
N LEU A 267 28.42 -37.26 29.25
CA LEU A 267 27.08 -36.68 29.38
C LEU A 267 26.37 -36.57 28.03
N THR A 268 26.10 -37.73 27.44
CA THR A 268 25.44 -37.86 26.13
C THR A 268 24.02 -37.28 26.13
N ASP A 269 23.28 -37.45 27.23
CA ASP A 269 21.94 -36.89 27.44
C ASP A 269 21.92 -35.35 27.41
N VAL A 270 22.89 -34.70 28.04
CA VAL A 270 23.06 -33.24 28.02
C VAL A 270 23.41 -32.78 26.61
N ALA A 271 24.31 -33.47 25.92
CA ALA A 271 24.70 -33.16 24.55
C ALA A 271 23.52 -33.27 23.58
N GLU A 272 22.75 -34.36 23.65
CA GLU A 272 21.54 -34.57 22.84
C GLU A 272 20.49 -33.48 23.11
N THR A 273 20.22 -33.17 24.38
CA THR A 273 19.24 -32.14 24.75
C THR A 273 19.66 -30.76 24.27
N ALA A 274 20.94 -30.38 24.40
CA ALA A 274 21.44 -29.09 23.93
C ALA A 274 21.37 -28.98 22.39
N ASN A 275 21.72 -30.05 21.68
CA ASN A 275 21.60 -30.10 20.22
C ASN A 275 20.14 -30.03 19.76
N LEU A 276 19.23 -30.71 20.48
CA LEU A 276 17.80 -30.65 20.21
C LEU A 276 17.27 -29.22 20.39
N LEU A 277 17.57 -28.55 21.50
CA LEU A 277 17.17 -27.15 21.73
C LEU A 277 17.70 -26.22 20.64
N GLU A 278 18.95 -26.40 20.21
CA GLU A 278 19.53 -25.59 19.12
C GLU A 278 18.82 -25.83 17.77
N ALA A 279 18.44 -27.08 17.48
CA ALA A 279 17.69 -27.42 16.28
C ALA A 279 16.26 -26.86 16.32
N GLU A 280 15.60 -26.99 17.46
CA GLU A 280 14.22 -26.52 17.71
C GLU A 280 14.13 -24.99 17.64
N GLN A 281 15.09 -24.26 18.22
CA GLN A 281 15.21 -22.79 18.10
C GLN A 281 15.32 -22.35 16.63
N LYS A 282 16.14 -23.04 15.83
CA LYS A 282 16.25 -22.74 14.39
C LYS A 282 14.96 -23.09 13.63
N ALA A 283 14.27 -24.16 14.04
CA ALA A 283 13.03 -24.60 13.40
C ALA A 283 11.89 -23.59 13.64
N ILE A 284 11.69 -23.11 14.88
CA ILE A 284 10.58 -22.21 15.19
C ILE A 284 10.68 -20.87 14.46
N VAL A 285 11.90 -20.35 14.29
CA VAL A 285 12.12 -19.12 13.51
C VAL A 285 11.73 -19.34 12.05
N LYS A 286 12.06 -20.50 11.46
CA LYS A 286 11.67 -20.83 10.08
C LYS A 286 10.16 -21.03 9.95
N GLU A 287 9.53 -21.74 10.88
CA GLU A 287 8.07 -21.94 10.92
C GLU A 287 7.33 -20.61 11.07
N TRP A 288 7.82 -19.75 11.96
CA TRP A 288 7.30 -18.39 12.13
C TRP A 288 7.42 -17.56 10.85
N GLN A 289 8.59 -17.60 10.17
CA GLN A 289 8.80 -16.88 8.90
C GLN A 289 7.86 -17.37 7.80
N ALA A 290 7.63 -18.70 7.71
CA ALA A 290 6.69 -19.27 6.75
C ALA A 290 5.25 -18.80 7.01
N LYS A 291 4.81 -18.80 8.28
CA LYS A 291 3.49 -18.28 8.66
C LYS A 291 3.38 -16.77 8.47
N ASP A 292 4.43 -16.00 8.76
CA ASP A 292 4.48 -14.56 8.53
C ASP A 292 4.27 -14.22 7.04
N LEU A 293 4.97 -14.92 6.15
CA LEU A 293 4.76 -14.80 4.71
C LEU A 293 3.32 -15.13 4.33
N HIS A 294 2.76 -16.22 4.85
CA HIS A 294 1.39 -16.63 4.56
C HIS A 294 0.35 -15.60 5.06
N LEU A 295 0.50 -15.08 6.29
CA LEU A 295 -0.38 -14.06 6.85
C LEU A 295 -0.32 -12.74 6.08
N LYS A 296 0.89 -12.32 5.67
CA LYS A 296 1.08 -11.15 4.80
C LYS A 296 0.40 -11.34 3.44
N GLN A 297 0.52 -12.52 2.84
CA GLN A 297 -0.20 -12.87 1.61
C GLN A 297 -1.72 -12.87 1.81
N CYS A 298 -2.23 -13.35 2.97
CA CYS A 298 -3.66 -13.26 3.29
C CYS A 298 -4.14 -11.80 3.38
N LEU A 299 -3.39 -10.92 4.05
CA LEU A 299 -3.71 -9.50 4.13
C LEU A 299 -3.67 -8.82 2.75
N GLN A 300 -2.68 -9.15 1.92
CA GLN A 300 -2.57 -8.67 0.54
C GLN A 300 -3.77 -9.10 -0.29
N LEU A 301 -4.18 -10.37 -0.20
CA LEU A 301 -5.36 -10.90 -0.90
C LEU A 301 -6.65 -10.19 -0.48
N GLN A 302 -6.88 -10.01 0.82
CA GLN A 302 -8.08 -9.31 1.30
C GLN A 302 -8.10 -7.83 0.88
N SER A 303 -6.94 -7.17 0.91
CA SER A 303 -6.81 -5.78 0.45
C SER A 303 -7.05 -5.66 -1.06
N PHE A 304 -6.59 -6.65 -1.83
CA PHE A 304 -6.83 -6.74 -3.26
C PHE A 304 -8.32 -6.98 -3.58
N ASN A 305 -8.97 -7.92 -2.89
CA ASN A 305 -10.39 -8.22 -3.08
C ASN A 305 -11.26 -7.00 -2.74
N ARG A 306 -10.99 -6.31 -1.62
CA ARG A 306 -11.70 -5.08 -1.26
C ARG A 306 -11.60 -4.00 -2.35
N GLU A 307 -10.44 -3.88 -2.99
CA GLU A 307 -10.23 -2.94 -4.08
C GLU A 307 -10.98 -3.37 -5.35
N ALA A 308 -10.96 -4.66 -5.68
CA ALA A 308 -11.74 -5.25 -6.77
C ALA A 308 -13.25 -4.98 -6.58
N ASP A 309 -13.77 -5.21 -5.38
CA ASP A 309 -15.19 -5.03 -5.07
C ASP A 309 -15.62 -3.56 -5.19
N GLN A 310 -14.75 -2.61 -4.83
CA GLN A 310 -15.04 -1.19 -5.03
C GLN A 310 -15.07 -0.80 -6.51
N ILE A 311 -14.16 -1.35 -7.33
CA ILE A 311 -14.16 -1.13 -8.77
C ILE A 311 -15.41 -1.76 -9.39
N ASP A 312 -15.76 -2.98 -8.99
CA ASP A 312 -16.96 -3.68 -9.46
C ASP A 312 -18.24 -2.96 -9.06
N ALA A 313 -18.35 -2.45 -7.83
CA ALA A 313 -19.49 -1.66 -7.39
C ALA A 313 -19.66 -0.38 -8.24
N SER A 314 -18.56 0.32 -8.53
CA SER A 314 -18.61 1.49 -9.43
C SER A 314 -18.99 1.11 -10.86
N SER A 315 -18.50 -0.03 -11.35
CA SER A 315 -18.81 -0.53 -12.69
C SER A 315 -20.28 -0.95 -12.77
N GLY A 316 -20.82 -1.61 -11.75
CA GLY A 316 -22.25 -1.94 -11.66
C GLY A 316 -23.16 -0.71 -11.62
N ALA A 317 -22.74 0.38 -10.96
CA ALA A 317 -23.48 1.64 -11.00
C ALA A 317 -23.48 2.27 -12.42
N HIS A 318 -22.38 2.14 -13.16
CA HIS A 318 -22.31 2.59 -14.55
C HIS A 318 -23.15 1.71 -15.49
N GLU A 319 -23.14 0.38 -15.31
CA GLU A 319 -24.01 -0.55 -16.04
C GLU A 319 -25.49 -0.17 -15.85
N ALA A 320 -25.93 0.01 -14.60
CA ALA A 320 -27.31 0.42 -14.30
C ALA A 320 -27.69 1.77 -14.92
N PHE A 321 -26.74 2.69 -15.08
CA PHE A 321 -26.97 3.95 -15.80
C PHE A 321 -27.11 3.72 -17.31
N LEU A 322 -26.33 2.80 -17.88
CA LEU A 322 -26.31 2.49 -19.31
C LEU A 322 -27.51 1.63 -19.76
N ASP A 323 -28.14 0.89 -18.84
CA ASP A 323 -29.38 0.13 -19.12
C ASP A 323 -30.55 1.02 -19.56
N TYR A 324 -30.49 2.32 -19.26
CA TYR A 324 -31.51 3.26 -19.71
C TYR A 324 -31.31 3.65 -21.18
N ASN A 325 -32.09 3.05 -22.08
CA ASN A 325 -31.95 3.15 -23.54
C ASN A 325 -32.59 4.39 -24.20
N HIS A 326 -33.31 5.24 -23.48
CA HIS A 326 -34.06 6.35 -24.08
C HIS A 326 -33.15 7.47 -24.63
N CYS A 327 -33.25 7.82 -25.92
CA CYS A 327 -32.34 8.78 -26.57
C CYS A 327 -32.86 10.21 -26.76
N GLY A 328 -33.97 10.59 -26.14
CA GLY A 328 -34.56 11.93 -26.30
C GLY A 328 -35.55 12.02 -27.46
N SER A 329 -36.61 12.78 -27.25
CA SER A 329 -37.70 13.03 -28.21
C SER A 329 -37.69 14.45 -28.80
N SER A 330 -36.82 15.33 -28.29
CA SER A 330 -36.57 16.68 -28.80
C SER A 330 -35.07 16.96 -28.86
N VAL A 331 -34.67 18.05 -29.53
CA VAL A 331 -33.28 18.51 -29.58
C VAL A 331 -32.75 18.77 -28.17
N ASP A 332 -33.45 19.58 -27.37
CA ASP A 332 -33.04 19.94 -26.01
C ASP A 332 -32.89 18.71 -25.10
N GLU A 333 -33.82 17.74 -25.19
CA GLU A 333 -33.77 16.52 -24.39
C GLU A 333 -32.60 15.62 -24.80
N ALA A 334 -32.37 15.45 -26.12
CA ALA A 334 -31.25 14.67 -26.63
C ALA A 334 -29.89 15.30 -26.26
N GLU A 335 -29.76 16.63 -26.32
CA GLU A 335 -28.56 17.36 -25.90
C GLU A 335 -28.30 17.23 -24.40
N ALA A 336 -29.34 17.37 -23.57
CA ALA A 336 -29.23 17.19 -22.13
C ALA A 336 -28.77 15.77 -21.76
N LEU A 337 -29.32 14.75 -22.44
CA LEU A 337 -28.91 13.36 -22.25
C LEU A 337 -27.47 13.10 -22.72
N LEU A 338 -27.07 13.68 -23.86
CA LEU A 338 -25.70 13.58 -24.37
C LEU A 338 -24.70 14.21 -23.38
N LYS A 339 -25.01 15.39 -22.84
CA LYS A 339 -24.17 16.05 -21.83
C LYS A 339 -24.03 15.19 -20.57
N ARG A 340 -25.13 14.63 -20.07
CA ARG A 340 -25.09 13.71 -18.91
C ARG A 340 -24.29 12.43 -19.21
N HIS A 341 -24.29 11.97 -20.46
CA HIS A 341 -23.46 10.86 -20.89
C HIS A 341 -21.98 11.23 -20.94
N GLU A 342 -21.62 12.44 -21.39
CA GLU A 342 -20.23 12.93 -21.36
C GLU A 342 -19.68 13.02 -19.93
N GLU A 343 -20.53 13.37 -18.95
CA GLU A 343 -20.16 13.30 -17.52
C GLU A 343 -19.91 11.86 -17.03
N LEU A 344 -20.59 10.86 -17.59
CA LEU A 344 -20.27 9.44 -17.34
C LEU A 344 -18.92 9.08 -17.96
N GLU A 345 -18.67 9.44 -19.22
CA GLU A 345 -17.42 9.16 -19.93
C GLU A 345 -16.20 9.80 -19.22
N ALA A 346 -16.37 11.03 -18.72
CA ALA A 346 -15.35 11.71 -17.92
C ALA A 346 -15.08 10.96 -16.60
N ARG A 347 -16.12 10.48 -15.91
CA ARG A 347 -15.96 9.66 -14.69
C ARG A 347 -15.28 8.32 -14.96
N LEU A 348 -15.57 7.68 -16.11
CA LEU A 348 -14.90 6.45 -16.52
C LEU A 348 -13.41 6.70 -16.73
N THR A 349 -13.06 7.74 -17.48
CA THR A 349 -11.66 8.13 -17.75
C THR A 349 -10.91 8.45 -16.46
N ALA A 350 -11.52 9.19 -15.53
CA ALA A 350 -10.89 9.53 -14.24
C ALA A 350 -10.60 8.29 -13.36
N GLN A 351 -11.29 7.16 -13.59
CA GLN A 351 -11.05 5.91 -12.85
C GLN A 351 -10.03 4.99 -13.52
N ASP A 352 -9.52 5.34 -14.71
CA ASP A 352 -8.59 4.47 -15.46
C ASP A 352 -7.26 4.31 -14.75
N GLU A 353 -6.74 5.37 -14.11
CA GLU A 353 -5.52 5.29 -13.30
C GLU A 353 -5.66 4.29 -12.16
N ARG A 354 -6.83 4.30 -11.49
CA ARG A 354 -7.13 3.36 -10.41
C ARG A 354 -7.23 1.92 -10.90
N LEU A 355 -7.85 1.70 -12.06
CA LEU A 355 -7.92 0.38 -12.68
C LEU A 355 -6.52 -0.13 -13.07
N ALA A 356 -5.68 0.76 -13.62
CA ALA A 356 -4.30 0.43 -13.99
C ALA A 356 -3.47 0.06 -12.76
N ALA A 357 -3.57 0.83 -11.68
CA ALA A 357 -2.90 0.54 -10.40
C ALA A 357 -3.34 -0.81 -9.82
N PHE A 358 -4.65 -1.10 -9.83
CA PHE A 358 -5.20 -2.40 -9.43
C PHE A 358 -4.65 -3.55 -10.28
N ALA A 359 -4.61 -3.38 -11.60
CA ALA A 359 -4.09 -4.38 -12.53
C ALA A 359 -2.59 -4.64 -12.35
N GLN A 360 -1.80 -3.60 -12.09
CA GLN A 360 -0.37 -3.70 -11.76
C GLN A 360 -0.14 -4.40 -10.43
N LYS A 361 -0.92 -4.07 -9.41
CA LYS A 361 -0.87 -4.73 -8.09
C LYS A 361 -1.18 -6.22 -8.19
N ALA A 362 -2.20 -6.63 -8.96
CA ALA A 362 -2.43 -8.06 -9.20
C ALA A 362 -1.28 -8.73 -9.95
N HIS A 363 -0.70 -8.06 -10.95
CA HIS A 363 0.44 -8.60 -11.69
C HIS A 363 1.67 -8.78 -10.78
N SER A 364 1.96 -7.81 -9.93
CA SER A 364 3.08 -7.91 -8.98
C SER A 364 2.85 -9.00 -7.94
N LEU A 365 1.63 -9.14 -7.40
CA LEU A 365 1.29 -10.22 -6.46
C LEU A 365 1.37 -11.61 -7.11
N ALA A 366 0.95 -11.75 -8.37
CA ALA A 366 0.99 -13.03 -9.07
C ALA A 366 2.41 -13.46 -9.48
N ASN A 367 3.29 -12.49 -9.80
CA ASN A 367 4.62 -12.73 -10.35
C ASN A 367 5.78 -12.45 -9.38
N GLN A 368 5.48 -12.40 -8.08
CA GLN A 368 6.52 -12.31 -7.04
C GLN A 368 7.41 -13.56 -7.04
N LYS A 369 8.66 -13.39 -6.57
CA LYS A 369 9.66 -14.46 -6.49
C LYS A 369 9.16 -15.65 -5.67
N ASP A 370 8.48 -15.36 -4.56
CA ASP A 370 7.71 -16.33 -3.80
C ASP A 370 6.27 -16.33 -4.34
N LYS A 371 5.88 -17.39 -5.03
CA LYS A 371 4.55 -17.49 -5.64
C LYS A 371 3.48 -17.30 -4.55
N HIS A 372 2.65 -16.28 -4.71
CA HIS A 372 1.53 -16.03 -3.80
C HIS A 372 0.59 -17.24 -3.76
N TYR A 373 0.18 -17.69 -2.57
CA TYR A 373 -0.62 -18.92 -2.45
C TYR A 373 -1.93 -18.88 -3.27
N ALA A 374 -2.54 -17.69 -3.39
CA ALA A 374 -3.74 -17.42 -4.19
C ALA A 374 -3.47 -16.77 -5.57
N ALA A 375 -2.29 -16.95 -6.17
CA ALA A 375 -1.93 -16.29 -7.44
C ALA A 375 -2.95 -16.53 -8.58
N ASP A 376 -3.49 -17.74 -8.69
CA ASP A 376 -4.45 -18.09 -9.74
C ASP A 376 -5.79 -17.35 -9.53
N HIS A 377 -6.26 -17.27 -8.29
CA HIS A 377 -7.45 -16.50 -7.92
C HIS A 377 -7.25 -14.99 -8.19
N ILE A 378 -6.10 -14.42 -7.81
CA ILE A 378 -5.78 -13.01 -8.07
C ILE A 378 -5.82 -12.72 -9.57
N THR A 379 -5.22 -13.62 -10.37
CA THR A 379 -5.19 -13.49 -11.84
C THR A 379 -6.59 -13.56 -12.44
N ALA A 380 -7.40 -14.54 -12.01
CA ALA A 380 -8.78 -14.67 -12.46
C ALA A 380 -9.65 -13.47 -12.06
N ARG A 381 -9.55 -13.01 -10.80
CA ARG A 381 -10.29 -11.85 -10.31
C ARG A 381 -9.89 -10.57 -11.04
N ARG A 382 -8.59 -10.37 -11.31
CA ARG A 382 -8.09 -9.28 -12.16
C ARG A 382 -8.73 -9.31 -13.54
N ALA A 383 -8.74 -10.48 -14.20
CA ALA A 383 -9.33 -10.62 -15.53
C ALA A 383 -10.83 -10.31 -15.54
N ALA A 384 -11.59 -10.77 -14.53
CA ALA A 384 -13.00 -10.49 -14.40
C ALA A 384 -13.31 -8.99 -14.25
N VAL A 385 -12.56 -8.28 -13.39
CA VAL A 385 -12.73 -6.82 -13.19
C VAL A 385 -12.41 -6.05 -14.46
N LEU A 386 -11.32 -6.41 -15.16
CA LEU A 386 -10.94 -5.77 -16.43
C LEU A 386 -11.99 -6.01 -17.50
N GLN A 387 -12.45 -7.26 -17.66
CA GLN A 387 -13.48 -7.61 -18.64
C GLN A 387 -14.78 -6.84 -18.38
N ARG A 388 -15.22 -6.74 -17.12
CA ARG A 388 -16.41 -5.99 -16.76
C ARG A 388 -16.26 -4.51 -17.11
N ARG A 389 -15.08 -3.92 -16.84
CA ARG A 389 -14.80 -2.52 -17.21
C ARG A 389 -14.80 -2.31 -18.72
N ASP A 390 -14.25 -3.24 -19.49
CA ASP A 390 -14.26 -3.16 -20.96
C ASP A 390 -15.68 -3.28 -21.52
N ASN A 391 -16.53 -4.15 -20.94
CA ASN A 391 -17.95 -4.23 -21.31
C ASN A 391 -18.67 -2.89 -21.06
N VAL A 392 -18.41 -2.22 -19.93
CA VAL A 392 -18.97 -0.88 -19.62
C VAL A 392 -18.51 0.15 -20.66
N ARG A 393 -17.23 0.13 -21.05
CA ARG A 393 -16.73 1.04 -22.10
C ARG A 393 -17.40 0.80 -23.44
N HIS A 394 -17.57 -0.46 -23.83
CA HIS A 394 -18.29 -0.80 -25.06
C HIS A 394 -19.75 -0.32 -25.01
N ALA A 395 -20.47 -0.60 -23.93
CA ALA A 395 -21.85 -0.16 -23.75
C ALA A 395 -21.96 1.38 -23.74
N ALA A 396 -21.02 2.09 -23.11
CA ALA A 396 -20.96 3.54 -23.16
C ALA A 396 -20.76 4.07 -24.59
N ALA A 397 -19.83 3.49 -25.35
CA ALA A 397 -19.59 3.89 -26.73
C ALA A 397 -20.82 3.65 -27.64
N GLU A 398 -21.52 2.52 -27.50
CA GLU A 398 -22.77 2.28 -28.22
C GLU A 398 -23.85 3.29 -27.83
N ARG A 399 -23.99 3.58 -26.52
CA ARG A 399 -24.93 4.58 -26.02
C ARG A 399 -24.65 5.97 -26.58
N ARG A 400 -23.37 6.39 -26.65
CA ARG A 400 -22.95 7.66 -27.26
C ARG A 400 -23.37 7.72 -28.73
N ARG A 401 -23.10 6.67 -29.51
CA ARG A 401 -23.51 6.60 -30.93
C ARG A 401 -25.02 6.73 -31.07
N ALA A 402 -25.80 6.02 -30.24
CA ALA A 402 -27.26 6.09 -30.27
C ALA A 402 -27.80 7.49 -29.90
N LEU A 403 -27.18 8.18 -28.92
CA LEU A 403 -27.55 9.55 -28.55
C LEU A 403 -27.24 10.55 -29.67
N LEU A 404 -26.06 10.44 -30.31
CA LEU A 404 -25.69 11.29 -31.44
C LEU A 404 -26.60 11.07 -32.66
N ALA A 405 -26.93 9.82 -32.99
CA ALA A 405 -27.89 9.51 -34.06
C ALA A 405 -29.29 10.06 -33.73
N SER A 406 -29.70 9.98 -32.47
CA SER A 406 -30.96 10.58 -32.00
C SER A 406 -30.96 12.10 -32.15
N LEU A 407 -29.91 12.78 -31.69
CA LEU A 407 -29.76 14.23 -31.80
C LEU A 407 -29.81 14.70 -33.26
N ALA A 408 -29.04 14.05 -34.15
CA ALA A 408 -29.04 14.38 -35.57
C ALA A 408 -30.43 14.25 -36.21
N HIS A 409 -31.18 13.21 -35.84
CA HIS A 409 -32.55 13.04 -36.30
C HIS A 409 -33.50 14.11 -35.75
N GLN A 410 -33.43 14.44 -34.46
CA GLN A 410 -34.28 15.49 -33.89
C GLN A 410 -33.99 16.87 -34.51
N GLN A 411 -32.71 17.17 -34.79
CA GLN A 411 -32.33 18.39 -35.51
C GLN A 411 -32.90 18.40 -36.95
N PHE A 412 -32.87 17.27 -37.65
CA PHE A 412 -33.48 17.13 -38.96
C PHE A 412 -35.01 17.34 -38.91
N VAL A 413 -35.69 16.73 -37.94
CA VAL A 413 -37.14 16.87 -37.77
C VAL A 413 -37.51 18.34 -37.49
N ALA A 414 -36.81 18.98 -36.54
CA ALA A 414 -37.04 20.39 -36.22
C ALA A 414 -36.82 21.31 -37.44
N ALA A 415 -35.71 21.12 -38.18
CA ALA A 415 -35.42 21.91 -39.38
C ALA A 415 -36.46 21.69 -40.49
N THR A 416 -36.95 20.46 -40.65
CA THR A 416 -38.02 20.13 -41.60
C THR A 416 -39.32 20.83 -41.21
N GLU A 417 -39.71 20.80 -39.93
CA GLU A 417 -40.93 21.43 -39.44
C GLU A 417 -40.89 22.96 -39.55
N GLU A 418 -39.76 23.58 -39.22
CA GLU A 418 -39.54 25.02 -39.40
C GLU A 418 -39.69 25.43 -40.87
N LEU A 419 -39.01 24.72 -41.78
CA LEU A 419 -39.09 25.00 -43.21
C LEU A 419 -40.49 24.72 -43.76
N GLN A 420 -41.16 23.66 -43.31
CA GLN A 420 -42.53 23.34 -43.71
C GLN A 420 -43.50 24.46 -43.28
N ALA A 421 -43.39 24.97 -42.06
CA ALA A 421 -44.20 26.09 -41.57
C ALA A 421 -43.95 27.36 -42.41
N TRP A 422 -42.69 27.65 -42.73
CA TRP A 422 -42.33 28.76 -43.60
C TRP A 422 -42.93 28.60 -45.01
N ILE A 423 -42.84 27.41 -45.62
CA ILE A 423 -43.42 27.13 -46.94
C ILE A 423 -44.94 27.35 -46.91
N GLN A 424 -45.63 26.90 -45.87
CA GLN A 424 -47.08 27.07 -45.73
C GLN A 424 -47.48 28.56 -45.66
N ASP A 425 -46.78 29.37 -44.86
CA ASP A 425 -47.02 30.82 -44.76
C ASP A 425 -46.79 31.53 -46.10
N LYS A 426 -45.66 31.23 -46.76
CA LYS A 426 -45.35 31.79 -48.09
C LYS A 426 -46.35 31.33 -49.14
N THR A 427 -46.85 30.10 -49.06
CA THR A 427 -47.87 29.56 -49.97
C THR A 427 -49.18 30.34 -49.83
N ARG A 428 -49.56 30.71 -48.61
CA ARG A 428 -50.73 31.55 -48.37
C ARG A 428 -50.56 32.93 -49.01
N THR A 429 -49.37 33.53 -48.94
CA THR A 429 -49.07 34.81 -49.60
C THR A 429 -49.02 34.69 -51.12
N ALA A 430 -48.59 33.55 -51.66
CA ALA A 430 -48.56 33.31 -53.10
C ALA A 430 -49.94 33.04 -53.71
N LYS A 431 -50.88 32.48 -52.94
CA LYS A 431 -52.25 32.15 -53.40
C LYS A 431 -53.26 33.29 -53.25
N ASP A 432 -52.87 34.43 -52.67
CA ASP A 432 -53.78 35.58 -52.59
C ASP A 432 -54.11 36.13 -54.00
N GLN A 433 -55.32 36.66 -54.16
CA GLN A 433 -55.79 37.16 -55.45
C GLN A 433 -55.62 38.68 -55.59
N SER A 434 -54.58 39.24 -54.97
CA SER A 434 -54.33 40.69 -54.93
C SER A 434 -54.10 41.32 -56.32
N TYR A 435 -53.82 40.49 -57.33
CA TYR A 435 -53.72 40.88 -58.75
C TYR A 435 -55.04 41.34 -59.38
N ARG A 436 -56.20 40.99 -58.79
CA ARG A 436 -57.51 41.43 -59.29
C ARG A 436 -57.81 42.89 -58.98
N ASP A 437 -57.16 43.45 -57.96
CA ASP A 437 -57.26 44.86 -57.62
C ASP A 437 -56.17 45.66 -58.37
N LEU A 438 -56.61 46.45 -59.35
CA LEU A 438 -55.74 47.23 -60.23
C LEU A 438 -55.14 48.47 -59.56
N ALA A 439 -55.54 48.81 -58.33
CA ALA A 439 -54.92 49.90 -57.58
C ALA A 439 -53.49 49.53 -57.16
N ASN A 440 -52.56 50.50 -57.27
CA ASN A 440 -51.15 50.36 -56.88
C ASN A 440 -50.43 49.13 -57.50
N LEU A 441 -50.83 48.74 -58.71
CA LEU A 441 -50.39 47.50 -59.35
C LEU A 441 -48.87 47.41 -59.56
N GLU A 442 -48.21 48.51 -59.95
CA GLU A 442 -46.76 48.57 -60.09
C GLU A 442 -46.03 48.22 -58.78
N ARG A 443 -46.52 48.77 -57.66
CA ARG A 443 -45.98 48.45 -56.33
C ARG A 443 -46.23 47.00 -55.94
N LYS A 444 -47.39 46.43 -56.29
CA LYS A 444 -47.69 45.00 -56.06
C LYS A 444 -46.77 44.09 -56.87
N LEU A 445 -46.53 44.43 -58.15
CA LEU A 445 -45.60 43.71 -59.02
C LEU A 445 -44.18 43.75 -58.46
N GLN A 446 -43.67 44.93 -58.10
CA GLN A 446 -42.33 45.08 -57.52
C GLN A 446 -42.16 44.28 -56.22
N LYS A 447 -43.18 44.29 -55.35
CA LYS A 447 -43.18 43.46 -54.12
C LYS A 447 -43.16 41.97 -54.44
N HIS A 448 -43.91 41.54 -55.46
CA HIS A 448 -43.92 40.13 -55.88
C HIS A 448 -42.59 39.70 -56.51
N GLU A 449 -41.94 40.55 -57.31
CA GLU A 449 -40.58 40.27 -57.80
C GLU A 449 -39.56 40.15 -56.66
N ALA A 450 -39.70 40.97 -55.60
CA ALA A 450 -38.88 40.82 -54.40
C ALA A 450 -39.16 39.49 -53.68
N PHE A 451 -40.43 39.08 -53.61
CA PHE A 451 -40.83 37.76 -53.08
C PHE A 451 -40.27 36.60 -53.92
N GLU A 452 -40.28 36.68 -55.26
CA GLU A 452 -39.67 35.66 -56.14
C GLU A 452 -38.16 35.55 -55.90
N ARG A 453 -37.44 36.67 -55.69
CA ARG A 453 -36.01 36.65 -55.31
C ARG A 453 -35.79 36.05 -53.92
N GLU A 454 -36.67 36.34 -52.95
CA GLU A 454 -36.63 35.72 -51.62
C GLU A 454 -36.79 34.19 -51.73
N LEU A 455 -37.74 33.68 -52.54
CA LEU A 455 -37.91 32.25 -52.76
C LEU A 455 -36.64 31.61 -53.35
N GLN A 456 -36.03 32.23 -54.36
CA GLN A 456 -34.78 31.74 -54.96
C GLN A 456 -33.64 31.68 -53.94
N ALA A 457 -33.52 32.68 -53.06
CA ALA A 457 -32.50 32.67 -52.02
C ALA A 457 -32.72 31.56 -50.98
N ASN A 458 -33.99 31.28 -50.63
CA ASN A 458 -34.36 30.26 -49.65
C ASN A 458 -34.31 28.82 -50.16
N GLU A 459 -34.17 28.61 -51.47
CA GLU A 459 -33.91 27.26 -52.04
C GLU A 459 -32.68 26.61 -51.39
N LYS A 460 -31.70 27.42 -50.94
CA LYS A 460 -30.52 26.92 -50.21
C LYS A 460 -30.89 26.24 -48.89
N GLN A 461 -31.94 26.69 -48.20
CA GLN A 461 -32.38 26.08 -46.94
C GLN A 461 -32.98 24.70 -47.19
N LEU A 462 -33.75 24.54 -48.27
CA LEU A 462 -34.26 23.23 -48.70
C LEU A 462 -33.11 22.26 -48.99
N ARG A 463 -32.11 22.68 -49.78
CA ARG A 463 -30.92 21.87 -50.06
C ARG A 463 -30.12 21.52 -48.80
N ASN A 464 -30.08 22.40 -47.81
CA ASN A 464 -29.42 22.13 -46.53
C ASN A 464 -30.15 21.01 -45.77
N VAL A 465 -31.48 21.10 -45.65
CA VAL A 465 -32.31 20.06 -45.02
C VAL A 465 -32.20 18.72 -45.76
N GLU A 466 -32.16 18.74 -47.09
CA GLU A 466 -31.90 17.56 -47.92
C GLU A 466 -30.54 16.94 -47.64
N SER A 467 -29.49 17.76 -47.58
CA SER A 467 -28.14 17.27 -47.29
C SER A 467 -28.05 16.63 -45.91
N ILE A 468 -28.71 17.21 -44.91
CA ILE A 468 -28.80 16.65 -43.56
C ILE A 468 -29.57 15.33 -43.59
N GLY A 469 -30.73 15.28 -44.25
CA GLY A 469 -31.54 14.08 -44.39
C GLY A 469 -30.81 12.94 -45.11
N GLN A 470 -30.12 13.22 -46.22
CA GLN A 470 -29.32 12.23 -46.95
C GLN A 470 -28.15 11.70 -46.12
N SER A 471 -27.51 12.57 -45.33
CA SER A 471 -26.47 12.14 -44.39
C SER A 471 -27.04 11.19 -43.34
N LEU A 472 -28.21 11.54 -42.77
CA LEU A 472 -28.91 10.75 -41.77
C LEU A 472 -29.39 9.39 -42.32
N GLN A 473 -29.87 9.34 -43.56
CA GLN A 473 -30.23 8.07 -44.23
C GLN A 473 -29.04 7.12 -44.39
N LYS A 474 -27.83 7.67 -44.60
CA LYS A 474 -26.60 6.88 -44.71
C LYS A 474 -26.10 6.40 -43.36
N SER A 475 -26.20 7.24 -42.32
CA SER A 475 -25.69 6.93 -40.99
C SER A 475 -26.66 6.13 -40.12
N ASP A 476 -27.98 6.24 -40.36
CA ASP A 476 -29.04 5.52 -39.65
C ASP A 476 -30.07 4.94 -40.64
N PRO A 477 -29.79 3.73 -41.18
CA PRO A 477 -30.70 3.06 -42.11
C PRO A 477 -32.08 2.77 -41.53
N ALA A 478 -32.22 2.64 -40.21
CA ALA A 478 -33.50 2.33 -39.57
C ALA A 478 -34.50 3.49 -39.71
N ARG A 479 -34.01 4.73 -39.82
CA ARG A 479 -34.83 5.94 -39.98
C ARG A 479 -34.90 6.43 -41.43
N ALA A 480 -34.27 5.72 -42.36
CA ALA A 480 -34.12 6.21 -43.73
C ALA A 480 -35.46 6.42 -44.45
N THR A 481 -36.43 5.52 -44.22
CA THR A 481 -37.78 5.60 -44.79
C THR A 481 -38.52 6.84 -44.29
N GLU A 482 -38.54 7.08 -42.97
CA GLU A 482 -39.21 8.26 -42.39
C GLU A 482 -38.58 9.56 -42.92
N VAL A 483 -37.25 9.61 -42.99
CA VAL A 483 -36.52 10.77 -43.51
C VAL A 483 -36.89 11.02 -44.99
N SER A 484 -37.00 9.96 -45.80
CA SER A 484 -37.41 10.08 -47.21
C SER A 484 -38.82 10.66 -47.32
N GLU A 485 -39.78 10.11 -46.59
CA GLU A 485 -41.17 10.57 -46.63
C GLU A 485 -41.32 12.04 -46.23
N ARG A 486 -40.55 12.48 -45.23
CA ARG A 486 -40.52 13.89 -44.80
C ARG A 486 -39.92 14.79 -45.88
N LEU A 487 -38.81 14.39 -46.50
CA LEU A 487 -38.23 15.12 -47.63
C LEU A 487 -39.18 15.21 -48.81
N ASP A 488 -39.86 14.12 -49.18
CA ASP A 488 -40.81 14.09 -50.31
C ASP A 488 -41.99 15.04 -50.08
N LYS A 489 -42.53 15.07 -48.85
CA LYS A 489 -43.58 16.02 -48.45
C LYS A 489 -43.09 17.46 -48.56
N LEU A 490 -41.86 17.73 -48.12
CA LEU A 490 -41.25 19.06 -48.16
C LEU A 490 -41.02 19.54 -49.60
N HIS A 491 -40.50 18.66 -50.48
CA HIS A 491 -40.35 18.93 -51.91
C HIS A 491 -41.68 19.25 -52.57
N THR A 492 -42.70 18.41 -52.33
CA THR A 492 -44.04 18.61 -52.90
C THR A 492 -44.62 19.96 -52.49
N ALA A 493 -44.46 20.35 -51.21
CA ALA A 493 -44.91 21.64 -50.71
C ALA A 493 -44.13 22.81 -51.33
N TRP A 494 -42.81 22.67 -51.50
CA TRP A 494 -41.96 23.67 -52.14
C TRP A 494 -42.33 23.88 -53.62
N GLU A 495 -42.51 22.80 -54.39
CA GLU A 495 -42.94 22.87 -55.79
C GLU A 495 -44.30 23.57 -55.93
N ALA A 496 -45.24 23.25 -55.04
CA ALA A 496 -46.55 23.90 -55.01
C ALA A 496 -46.45 25.41 -54.70
N LEU A 497 -45.56 25.82 -53.79
CA LEU A 497 -45.27 27.23 -53.51
C LEU A 497 -44.69 27.94 -54.73
N VAL A 498 -43.68 27.36 -55.38
CA VAL A 498 -43.03 27.92 -56.57
C VAL A 498 -44.05 28.07 -57.71
N ALA A 499 -44.89 27.05 -57.93
CA ALA A 499 -45.95 27.09 -58.94
C ALA A 499 -46.98 28.20 -58.65
N ALA A 500 -47.45 28.32 -57.40
CA ALA A 500 -48.38 29.37 -56.99
C ALA A 500 -47.77 30.77 -57.15
N SER A 501 -46.50 30.95 -56.78
CA SER A 501 -45.78 32.22 -56.94
C SER A 501 -45.65 32.60 -58.41
N ARG A 502 -45.29 31.64 -59.28
CA ARG A 502 -45.17 31.85 -60.73
C ARG A 502 -46.52 32.22 -61.36
N ASP A 503 -47.60 31.55 -60.97
CA ASP A 503 -48.96 31.85 -61.44
C ASP A 503 -49.37 33.28 -61.04
N LYS A 504 -49.21 33.66 -59.78
CA LYS A 504 -49.48 35.01 -59.30
C LYS A 504 -48.63 36.06 -60.01
N GLY A 505 -47.33 35.80 -60.18
CA GLY A 505 -46.42 36.70 -60.90
C GLY A 505 -46.84 36.90 -62.37
N SER A 506 -47.26 35.82 -63.04
CA SER A 506 -47.78 35.89 -64.41
C SER A 506 -49.07 36.73 -64.46
N LYS A 507 -50.00 36.50 -63.55
CA LYS A 507 -51.27 37.27 -63.46
C LYS A 507 -51.04 38.74 -63.13
N LEU A 508 -50.08 39.09 -62.26
CA LEU A 508 -49.72 40.48 -61.99
C LEU A 508 -49.13 41.19 -63.21
N ARG A 509 -48.26 40.50 -63.97
CA ARG A 509 -47.71 41.02 -65.23
C ARG A 509 -48.79 41.19 -66.29
N GLN A 510 -49.68 40.21 -66.44
CA GLN A 510 -50.87 40.27 -67.30
C GLN A 510 -51.76 41.46 -66.92
N ALA A 511 -52.10 41.64 -65.64
CA ALA A 511 -52.89 42.77 -65.17
C ALA A 511 -52.23 44.12 -65.48
N SER A 512 -50.89 44.18 -65.39
CA SER A 512 -50.11 45.39 -65.72
C SER A 512 -50.20 45.71 -67.21
N GLN A 513 -50.02 44.70 -68.06
CA GLN A 513 -50.19 44.81 -69.51
C GLN A 513 -51.62 45.23 -69.88
N GLN A 514 -52.64 44.64 -69.24
CA GLN A 514 -54.04 45.01 -69.43
C GLN A 514 -54.31 46.47 -69.07
N ARG A 515 -53.78 46.96 -67.94
CA ARG A 515 -53.94 48.38 -67.56
C ARG A 515 -53.34 49.32 -68.61
N GLN A 516 -52.16 48.99 -69.12
CA GLN A 516 -51.52 49.79 -70.18
C GLN A 516 -52.31 49.74 -71.50
N HIS A 517 -52.82 48.56 -71.85
CA HIS A 517 -53.65 48.37 -73.03
C HIS A 517 -54.97 49.13 -72.91
N ARG A 518 -55.67 49.03 -71.77
CA ARG A 518 -56.91 49.75 -71.49
C ARG A 518 -56.73 51.26 -71.52
N ARG A 519 -55.63 51.78 -70.97
CA ARG A 519 -55.28 53.21 -71.10
C ARG A 519 -55.15 53.62 -72.58
N SER A 520 -54.50 52.79 -73.38
CA SER A 520 -54.32 53.05 -74.81
C SER A 520 -55.63 53.00 -75.60
N ILE A 521 -56.56 52.11 -75.22
CA ILE A 521 -57.94 52.06 -75.75
C ILE A 521 -58.70 53.33 -75.38
N GLU A 522 -58.68 53.75 -74.11
CA GLU A 522 -59.39 54.96 -73.67
C GLU A 522 -58.83 56.22 -74.34
N ASP A 523 -57.50 56.34 -74.48
CA ASP A 523 -56.87 57.43 -75.25
C ASP A 523 -57.32 57.41 -76.72
N ALA A 524 -57.50 56.24 -77.33
CA ALA A 524 -57.99 56.10 -78.70
C ALA A 524 -59.49 56.46 -78.80
N LYS A 525 -60.33 56.00 -77.86
CA LYS A 525 -61.76 56.36 -77.78
C LYS A 525 -61.94 57.88 -77.62
N ALA A 526 -61.16 58.51 -76.75
CA ALA A 526 -61.22 59.96 -76.54
C ALA A 526 -60.89 60.74 -77.83
N ARG A 527 -59.89 60.28 -78.60
CA ARG A 527 -59.59 60.86 -79.92
C ARG A 527 -60.72 60.65 -80.92
N LEU A 528 -61.35 59.47 -80.94
CA LEU A 528 -62.50 59.21 -81.82
C LEU A 528 -63.68 60.13 -81.48
N VAL A 529 -63.97 60.37 -80.20
CA VAL A 529 -65.03 61.30 -79.79
C VAL A 529 -64.74 62.74 -80.25
N GLU A 530 -63.50 63.20 -80.14
CA GLU A 530 -63.11 64.54 -80.62
C GLU A 530 -63.18 64.65 -82.14
N LEU A 531 -62.81 63.58 -82.85
CA LEU A 531 -62.92 63.47 -84.29
C LEU A 531 -64.39 63.46 -84.73
N GLU A 532 -65.26 62.70 -84.06
CA GLU A 532 -66.71 62.67 -84.29
C GLU A 532 -67.32 64.07 -84.16
N ARG A 533 -66.96 64.81 -83.10
CA ARG A 533 -67.38 66.20 -82.88
C ARG A 533 -66.98 67.11 -84.05
N SER A 534 -65.78 66.90 -84.58
CA SER A 534 -65.26 67.66 -85.73
C SER A 534 -65.93 67.26 -87.05
N LEU A 535 -66.23 65.98 -87.26
CA LEU A 535 -66.87 65.45 -88.47
C LEU A 535 -68.36 65.80 -88.55
N THR A 536 -69.06 65.87 -87.42
CA THR A 536 -70.49 66.19 -87.34
C THR A 536 -70.83 67.69 -87.38
N SER A 537 -69.83 68.57 -87.40
CA SER A 537 -70.05 70.02 -87.57
C SER A 537 -70.81 70.32 -88.89
N ARG A 538 -71.72 71.29 -88.90
CA ARG A 538 -72.53 71.63 -90.09
C ARG A 538 -72.01 72.86 -90.85
N GLU A 539 -70.78 73.28 -90.56
CA GLU A 539 -70.18 74.46 -91.20
C GLU A 539 -69.77 74.15 -92.64
N LEU A 540 -70.36 74.87 -93.60
CA LEU A 540 -70.14 74.69 -95.04
C LEU A 540 -69.34 75.83 -95.69
N GLY A 541 -69.05 76.90 -94.95
CA GLY A 541 -68.39 78.11 -95.48
C GLY A 541 -69.38 79.06 -96.16
N THR A 542 -69.03 80.36 -96.23
CA THR A 542 -69.90 81.41 -96.82
C THR A 542 -69.29 82.04 -98.07
N ASP A 543 -68.05 81.68 -98.42
CA ASP A 543 -67.33 82.14 -99.60
C ASP A 543 -66.38 81.05 -100.15
N LEU A 544 -65.97 81.17 -101.41
CA LEU A 544 -65.14 80.16 -102.09
C LEU A 544 -63.82 79.87 -101.33
N ARG A 545 -63.26 80.87 -100.65
CA ARG A 545 -62.02 80.74 -99.88
C ARG A 545 -62.24 79.95 -98.59
N SER A 546 -63.33 80.18 -97.86
CA SER A 546 -63.68 79.40 -96.66
C SER A 546 -64.09 77.97 -96.99
N CYS A 547 -64.82 77.73 -98.09
CA CYS A 547 -65.18 76.39 -98.56
C CYS A 547 -63.93 75.57 -98.92
N LYS A 548 -62.99 76.13 -99.69
CA LYS A 548 -61.70 75.47 -100.01
C LYS A 548 -60.87 75.18 -98.76
N ARG A 549 -60.85 76.10 -97.78
CA ARG A 549 -60.15 75.89 -96.50
C ARG A 549 -60.80 74.77 -95.69
N LEU A 550 -62.13 74.74 -95.59
CA LEU A 550 -62.87 73.69 -94.88
C LEU A 550 -62.70 72.32 -95.57
N LEU A 551 -62.61 72.28 -96.89
CA LEU A 551 -62.31 71.05 -97.64
C LEU A 551 -60.91 70.51 -97.31
N ILE A 552 -59.89 71.38 -97.26
CA ILE A 552 -58.52 70.99 -96.87
C ILE A 552 -58.47 70.53 -95.40
N GLN A 553 -59.17 71.23 -94.50
CA GLN A 553 -59.31 70.82 -93.10
C GLN A 553 -60.03 69.48 -92.99
N HIS A 554 -61.05 69.24 -93.81
CA HIS A 554 -61.76 67.96 -93.83
C HIS A 554 -60.89 66.82 -94.38
N GLN A 555 -60.09 67.06 -95.42
CA GLN A 555 -59.10 66.09 -95.89
C GLN A 555 -58.10 65.72 -94.78
N ALA A 556 -57.71 66.68 -93.92
CA ALA A 556 -56.91 66.39 -92.74
C ALA A 556 -57.67 65.52 -91.72
N LEU A 557 -58.95 65.79 -91.47
CA LEU A 557 -59.80 64.94 -90.61
C LEU A 557 -59.98 63.52 -91.18
N GLU A 558 -60.09 63.35 -92.50
CA GLU A 558 -60.11 62.01 -93.14
C GLU A 558 -58.78 61.27 -92.94
N GLN A 559 -57.65 61.98 -93.02
CA GLN A 559 -56.34 61.40 -92.71
C GLN A 559 -56.20 61.02 -91.23
N GLU A 560 -56.67 61.87 -90.32
CA GLU A 560 -56.72 61.58 -88.88
C GLU A 560 -57.65 60.41 -88.55
N LEU A 561 -58.79 60.28 -89.25
CA LEU A 561 -59.68 59.12 -89.14
C LEU A 561 -58.96 57.83 -89.55
N ASN A 562 -58.28 57.83 -90.70
CA ASN A 562 -57.52 56.67 -91.15
C ASN A 562 -56.40 56.29 -90.16
N GLN A 563 -55.72 57.27 -89.55
CA GLN A 563 -54.74 57.01 -88.50
C GLN A 563 -55.37 56.44 -87.22
N CYS A 564 -56.55 56.92 -86.83
CA CYS A 564 -57.28 56.38 -85.69
C CYS A 564 -57.79 54.96 -85.95
N GLU A 565 -58.26 54.65 -87.17
CA GLU A 565 -58.63 53.29 -87.58
C GLU A 565 -57.43 52.34 -87.52
N GLN A 566 -56.29 52.71 -88.11
CA GLN A 566 -55.06 51.91 -88.05
C GLN A 566 -54.59 51.70 -86.59
N ARG A 567 -54.69 52.74 -85.75
CA ARG A 567 -54.36 52.62 -84.32
C ARG A 567 -55.35 51.71 -83.59
N ALA A 568 -56.65 51.78 -83.90
CA ALA A 568 -57.65 50.89 -83.33
C ALA A 568 -57.40 49.44 -83.75
N GLU A 569 -57.10 49.17 -85.03
CA GLU A 569 -56.74 47.83 -85.52
C GLU A 569 -55.47 47.30 -84.85
N ALA A 570 -54.43 48.13 -84.69
CA ALA A 570 -53.21 47.74 -83.99
C ALA A 570 -53.47 47.41 -82.51
N LEU A 571 -54.34 48.18 -81.83
CA LEU A 571 -54.75 47.87 -80.46
C LEU A 571 -55.59 46.59 -80.40
N VAL A 572 -56.51 46.36 -81.34
CA VAL A 572 -57.29 45.11 -81.39
C VAL A 572 -56.38 43.90 -81.64
N ALA A 573 -55.35 44.03 -82.50
CA ALA A 573 -54.35 42.99 -82.70
C ALA A 573 -53.57 42.70 -81.40
N GLN A 574 -53.11 43.75 -80.71
CA GLN A 574 -52.46 43.62 -79.41
C GLN A 574 -53.36 42.95 -78.36
N GLY A 575 -54.65 43.30 -78.32
CA GLY A 575 -55.64 42.67 -77.43
C GLY A 575 -55.88 41.20 -77.78
N SER A 576 -55.92 40.86 -79.07
CA SER A 576 -56.05 39.49 -79.55
C SER A 576 -54.83 38.63 -79.19
N ASP A 577 -53.62 39.20 -79.27
CA ASP A 577 -52.39 38.54 -78.82
C ASP A 577 -52.45 38.25 -77.32
N LEU A 578 -52.87 39.21 -76.50
CA LEU A 578 -53.06 39.01 -75.06
C LEU A 578 -54.06 37.88 -74.78
N VAL A 579 -55.21 37.87 -75.46
CA VAL A 579 -56.22 36.81 -75.33
C VAL A 579 -55.65 35.45 -75.71
N SER A 580 -54.97 35.35 -76.86
CA SER A 580 -54.37 34.10 -77.36
C SER A 580 -53.31 33.53 -76.41
N SER A 581 -52.65 34.41 -75.62
CA SER A 581 -51.69 34.02 -74.59
C SER A 581 -52.32 33.50 -73.29
N GLY A 582 -53.66 33.36 -73.24
CA GLY A 582 -54.39 32.85 -72.08
C GLY A 582 -54.56 33.87 -70.96
N HIS A 583 -54.76 35.15 -71.30
CA HIS A 583 -54.95 36.23 -70.32
C HIS A 583 -56.16 35.97 -69.39
N PHE A 584 -55.99 36.16 -68.08
CA PHE A 584 -57.03 35.83 -67.10
C PHE A 584 -58.35 36.63 -67.25
N ASP A 585 -58.28 37.82 -67.85
CA ASP A 585 -59.43 38.71 -68.14
C ASP A 585 -59.70 38.89 -69.64
N ALA A 586 -59.50 37.83 -70.42
CA ALA A 586 -59.67 37.84 -71.88
C ALA A 586 -61.01 38.44 -72.35
N ALA A 587 -62.12 38.05 -71.71
CA ALA A 587 -63.46 38.49 -72.09
C ALA A 587 -63.67 40.02 -71.99
N ALA A 588 -63.00 40.69 -71.03
CA ALA A 588 -63.08 42.14 -70.92
C ALA A 588 -62.26 42.83 -72.02
N ILE A 589 -61.06 42.30 -72.33
CA ILE A 589 -60.18 42.82 -73.39
C ILE A 589 -60.89 42.74 -74.74
N GLU A 590 -61.50 41.60 -75.07
CA GLU A 590 -62.24 41.41 -76.33
C GLU A 590 -63.39 42.41 -76.46
N ARG A 591 -64.14 42.64 -75.38
CA ARG A 591 -65.26 43.60 -75.36
C ARG A 591 -64.78 45.02 -75.61
N ASP A 592 -63.72 45.46 -74.92
CA ASP A 592 -63.17 46.81 -75.09
C ASP A 592 -62.60 47.03 -76.50
N CYS A 593 -61.93 46.01 -77.05
CA CYS A 593 -61.40 46.01 -78.42
C CYS A 593 -62.52 46.09 -79.47
N ALA A 594 -63.57 45.28 -79.33
CA ALA A 594 -64.73 45.29 -80.22
C ALA A 594 -65.45 46.66 -80.20
N ALA A 595 -65.63 47.24 -79.00
CA ALA A 595 -66.25 48.55 -78.85
C ALA A 595 -65.42 49.67 -79.51
N LEU A 596 -64.09 49.65 -79.37
CA LEU A 596 -63.21 50.62 -80.03
C LEU A 596 -63.29 50.52 -81.57
N LEU A 597 -63.24 49.30 -82.11
CA LEU A 597 -63.30 49.07 -83.55
C LEU A 597 -64.65 49.50 -84.14
N GLN A 598 -65.75 49.21 -83.43
CA GLN A 598 -67.08 49.64 -83.82
C GLN A 598 -67.19 51.18 -83.81
N ALA A 599 -66.69 51.84 -82.77
CA ALA A 599 -66.68 53.29 -82.68
C ALA A 599 -65.88 53.94 -83.82
N ALA A 600 -64.70 53.40 -84.16
CA ALA A 600 -63.88 53.92 -85.25
C ALA A 600 -64.60 53.81 -86.60
N ARG A 601 -65.20 52.66 -86.90
CA ARG A 601 -65.93 52.42 -88.17
C ARG A 601 -67.19 53.26 -88.31
N ALA A 602 -67.86 53.59 -87.21
CA ALA A 602 -69.07 54.42 -87.21
C ALA A 602 -68.83 55.85 -87.70
N LEU A 603 -67.59 56.37 -87.64
CA LEU A 603 -67.24 57.72 -88.09
C LEU A 603 -67.04 57.84 -89.60
N ARG A 604 -66.80 56.74 -90.31
CA ARG A 604 -66.55 56.75 -91.76
C ARG A 604 -67.75 57.27 -92.57
N PRO A 605 -69.01 56.86 -92.31
CA PRO A 605 -70.17 57.47 -92.93
C PRO A 605 -70.26 58.99 -92.68
N HIS A 606 -70.02 59.45 -91.44
CA HIS A 606 -70.05 60.89 -91.12
C HIS A 606 -68.98 61.69 -91.86
N ALA A 607 -67.79 61.12 -92.06
CA ALA A 607 -66.76 61.74 -92.89
C ALA A 607 -67.21 61.87 -94.35
N VAL A 608 -67.76 60.80 -94.94
CA VAL A 608 -68.26 60.82 -96.33
C VAL A 608 -69.40 61.81 -96.51
N GLU A 609 -70.37 61.83 -95.60
CA GLU A 609 -71.51 62.75 -95.62
C GLU A 609 -71.05 64.21 -95.55
N ARG A 610 -70.13 64.53 -94.62
CA ARG A 610 -69.58 65.89 -94.49
C ARG A 610 -68.79 66.29 -95.74
N ARG A 611 -68.01 65.38 -96.32
CA ARG A 611 -67.29 65.60 -97.57
C ARG A 611 -68.23 65.99 -98.70
N GLN A 612 -69.27 65.18 -98.91
CA GLN A 612 -70.27 65.43 -99.94
C GLN A 612 -70.96 66.79 -99.73
N ALA A 613 -71.28 67.14 -98.48
CA ALA A 613 -71.88 68.44 -98.17
C ALA A 613 -70.94 69.63 -98.45
N LEU A 614 -69.64 69.50 -98.13
CA LEU A 614 -68.62 70.51 -98.41
C LEU A 614 -68.32 70.63 -99.93
N GLU A 615 -68.27 69.51 -100.65
CA GLU A 615 -68.08 69.47 -102.11
C GLU A 615 -69.29 70.05 -102.87
N ALA A 616 -70.51 69.85 -102.37
CA ALA A 616 -71.72 70.46 -102.93
C ALA A 616 -71.83 71.98 -102.65
N SER A 617 -71.04 72.52 -101.71
CA SER A 617 -71.02 73.94 -101.35
C SER A 617 -69.92 74.74 -102.06
N LEU A 618 -69.06 74.08 -102.85
CA LEU A 618 -68.05 74.65 -103.75
C LEU A 618 -68.67 75.06 -105.09
#